data_AF-A0A2K3JVJ1-F1
#
_entry.id   AF-A0A2K3JVJ1-F1
#
_cell.length_a   1.000
_cell.length_b   1.000
_cell.length_c   1.000
_cell.angle_alpha   90.00
_cell.angle_beta   90.00
_cell.angle_gamma   90.00
#
_symmetry.space_group_name_H-M   'P 1'
#
loop_
_entity.id
_entity.type
_entity.pdbx_description
1 polymer ?
#
loop_
_entity_poly.entity_id
_entity_poly.type
_entity_poly.pdbx_seq_one_letter_code
_entity_poly.pdbx_strand_id
1 'polypeptide(L)' 'MVDDLGVFVVSVEYRLAPEHRLPAAFDDAMEALFWIRNVDDDWVTRYVDYSKCYIMGNSAGATIAYNA' A
#
# COMPACT_ATOMS: atom_id res chain seq x y z
N MET A 1 14.04 4.09 -5.68
CA MET A 1 13.05 3.42 -6.57
C MET A 1 12.06 4.42 -7.15
N VAL A 2 11.71 5.49 -6.43
CA VAL A 2 10.75 6.52 -6.89
C VAL A 2 11.39 7.53 -7.87
N ASP A 3 12.69 7.80 -7.72
CA ASP A 3 13.34 8.98 -8.30
C ASP A 3 13.28 9.07 -9.84
N ASP A 4 13.20 7.93 -10.55
CA ASP A 4 13.23 7.88 -12.01
C ASP A 4 11.89 7.49 -12.67
N LEU A 5 10.88 7.10 -11.88
CA LEU A 5 9.63 6.52 -12.41
C LEU A 5 8.48 7.52 -12.51
N GLY A 6 8.57 8.68 -11.85
CA GLY A 6 7.49 9.68 -11.86
C GLY A 6 6.17 9.14 -11.29
N VAL A 7 6.25 8.21 -10.33
CA VAL A 7 5.09 7.56 -9.70
C VAL A 7 4.93 8.03 -8.26
N PHE A 8 3.68 8.00 -7.78
CA PHE A 8 3.38 8.13 -6.38
C PHE A 8 3.57 6.77 -5.68
N VAL A 9 4.26 6.73 -4.55
CA VAL A 9 4.49 5.49 -3.80
C VAL A 9 3.99 5.63 -2.37
N VAL A 10 3.13 4.70 -1.98
CA VAL A 10 2.71 4.51 -0.59
C VAL A 10 3.41 3.26 -0.06
N SER A 11 4.29 3.43 0.93
CA SER A 11 4.92 2.32 1.63
C SER A 11 4.16 2.08 2.93
N VAL A 12 3.53 0.91 3.06
CA VAL A 12 2.69 0.56 4.20
C VAL A 12 3.55 0.00 5.33
N GLU A 13 3.54 0.67 6.47
CA GLU A 13 4.14 0.19 7.71
C GLU A 13 3.14 -0.71 8.46
N TYR A 14 3.07 -1.98 8.02
CA TYR A 14 2.16 -2.97 8.61
C TYR A 14 2.71 -3.55 9.92
N ARG A 15 1.81 -4.02 10.79
CA ARG A 15 2.17 -4.65 12.06
C ARG A 15 2.93 -5.97 11.85
N LEU A 16 3.98 -6.16 12.64
CA LEU A 16 4.89 -7.30 12.52
C LEU A 16 4.58 -8.42 13.54
N ALA A 17 4.89 -9.65 13.13
CA ALA A 17 4.98 -10.78 14.02
C ALA A 17 6.33 -10.76 14.78
N PRO A 18 6.40 -11.30 16.01
CA PRO A 18 5.39 -12.13 16.68
C PRO A 18 4.27 -11.38 17.42
N GLU A 19 4.40 -10.07 17.65
CA GLU A 19 3.47 -9.25 18.44
C GLU A 19 2.09 -9.21 17.81
N HIS A 20 2.04 -9.14 16.47
CA HIS A 20 0.84 -9.18 15.67
C HIS A 20 0.97 -10.26 14.60
N ARG A 21 0.58 -11.49 14.97
CA ARG A 21 0.58 -12.63 14.04
C ARG A 21 -0.45 -12.42 12.93
N LEU A 22 -0.32 -13.22 11.87
CA LEU A 22 -1.32 -13.26 10.80
C LEU A 22 -2.73 -13.49 11.38
N PRO A 23 -3.76 -12.79 10.86
CA PRO A 23 -3.78 -12.03 9.61
C PRO A 23 -3.42 -10.52 9.71
N ALA A 24 -2.88 -10.03 10.83
CA ALA A 24 -2.73 -8.58 11.06
C ALA A 24 -2.06 -7.79 9.91
N ALA A 25 -0.98 -8.33 9.32
CA ALA A 25 -0.30 -7.69 8.20
C ALA A 25 -1.14 -7.63 6.90
N PHE A 26 -2.05 -8.59 6.69
CA PHE A 26 -3.00 -8.57 5.57
C PHE A 26 -4.11 -7.55 5.81
N ASP A 27 -4.62 -7.49 7.04
CA ASP A 27 -5.64 -6.51 7.43
C ASP A 27 -5.12 -5.07 7.28
N ASP A 28 -3.87 -4.81 7.70
CA ASP A 28 -3.25 -3.48 7.56
C ASP A 28 -3.03 -3.09 6.09
N ALA A 29 -2.67 -4.06 5.23
CA ALA A 29 -2.55 -3.82 3.79
C ALA A 29 -3.90 -3.49 3.16
N MET A 30 -4.96 -4.22 3.52
CA MET A 30 -6.34 -3.93 3.10
C MET A 30 -6.80 -2.56 3.58
N GLU A 31 -6.56 -2.22 4.84
CA GLU A 31 -6.91 -0.92 5.42
C GLU A 31 -6.21 0.22 4.69
N ALA A 32 -4.93 0.06 4.37
CA ALA A 32 -4.19 1.03 3.57
C ALA A 32 -4.78 1.22 2.16
N LEU A 33 -5.20 0.14 1.49
CA LEU A 33 -5.87 0.24 0.17
C LEU A 33 -7.21 0.98 0.27
N PHE A 34 -8.00 0.72 1.32
CA PHE A 34 -9.23 1.47 1.57
C PHE A 34 -8.96 2.95 1.86
N TRP A 35 -7.91 3.25 2.62
CA TRP A 35 -7.51 4.63 2.87
C TRP A 35 -7.11 5.35 1.56
N ILE A 36 -6.25 4.72 0.73
CA ILE A 36 -5.84 5.28 -0.58
C ILE A 36 -7.05 5.54 -1.47
N ARG A 37 -8.04 4.64 -1.48
CA ARG A 37 -9.25 4.81 -2.29
C ARG A 37 -10.10 6.01 -1.86
N ASN A 38 -10.06 6.37 -0.58
CA ASN A 38 -10.94 7.37 0.03
C ASN A 38 -10.22 8.68 0.38
N VAL A 39 -8.93 8.81 0.09
CA VAL A 39 -8.18 10.05 0.34
C VAL A 39 -8.66 11.15 -0.61
N ASP A 40 -9.06 12.28 -0.04
CA ASP A 40 -9.60 13.44 -0.77
C ASP A 40 -8.71 14.69 -0.59
N ASP A 41 -7.48 14.50 -0.12
CA ASP A 41 -6.54 15.61 0.02
C ASP A 41 -6.16 16.16 -1.36
N ASP A 42 -6.30 17.48 -1.56
CA ASP A 42 -6.02 18.19 -2.81
C ASP A 42 -4.63 17.88 -3.41
N TRP A 43 -3.63 17.70 -2.54
CA TRP A 43 -2.26 17.42 -2.96
C TRP A 43 -2.08 15.97 -3.44
N VAL A 44 -3.00 15.05 -3.14
CA VAL A 44 -2.99 13.67 -3.65
C VAL A 44 -3.85 13.59 -4.92
N THR A 45 -5.08 14.09 -4.85
CA THR A 45 -6.05 14.02 -5.97
C THR A 45 -5.58 14.77 -7.21
N ARG A 46 -4.69 15.77 -7.06
CA ARG A 46 -4.07 16.50 -8.18
C ARG A 46 -3.00 15.71 -8.95
N TYR A 47 -2.32 14.76 -8.32
CA TYR A 47 -1.15 14.09 -8.91
C TYR A 47 -1.33 12.58 -9.10
N VAL A 48 -2.30 11.96 -8.43
CA VAL A 48 -2.54 10.52 -8.51
C VAL A 48 -3.58 10.18 -9.57
N ASP A 49 -3.20 9.33 -10.51
CA ASP A 49 -4.09 8.72 -11.49
C ASP A 49 -4.56 7.35 -10.99
N TYR A 50 -5.76 7.30 -10.37
CA TYR A 50 -6.33 6.06 -9.83
C TYR A 50 -6.65 4.99 -10.90
N SER A 51 -6.57 5.32 -12.19
CA SER A 51 -6.68 4.31 -13.26
C SER A 51 -5.38 3.50 -13.46
N LYS A 52 -4.27 3.92 -12.82
CA LYS A 52 -2.93 3.33 -12.94
C LYS A 52 -2.37 2.96 -11.56
N CYS A 53 -3.08 2.07 -10.86
CA CYS A 53 -2.66 1.57 -9.57
C CYS A 53 -1.95 0.21 -9.70
N TYR A 54 -0.85 0.07 -8.97
CA TYR A 54 -0.06 -1.16 -8.91
C TYR A 54 0.21 -1.51 -7.45
N ILE A 55 0.08 -2.79 -7.11
CA ILE A 55 0.47 -3.31 -5.79
C ILE A 55 1.78 -4.08 -5.99
N MET A 56 2.77 -3.80 -5.14
CA MET A 56 4.06 -4.49 -5.19
C MET A 56 4.50 -4.94 -3.80
N GLY A 57 5.31 -5.99 -3.76
CA GLY A 57 5.97 -6.46 -2.55
C GLY A 57 7.15 -7.37 -2.89
N ASN A 58 8.06 -7.55 -1.93
CA ASN A 58 9.19 -8.46 -2.03
C ASN A 58 9.16 -9.43 -0.84
N SER A 59 9.54 -10.69 -1.06
CA SER A 59 9.55 -11.75 -0.04
C SER A 59 8.18 -11.86 0.68
N ALA A 60 8.13 -11.74 2.01
CA ALA A 60 6.86 -11.71 2.76
C ALA A 60 5.89 -10.61 2.27
N GLY A 61 6.42 -9.47 1.84
CA GLY A 61 5.63 -8.40 1.24
C GLY A 61 4.95 -8.81 -0.06
N ALA A 62 5.53 -9.72 -0.84
CA ALA A 62 4.88 -10.26 -2.06
C ALA A 62 3.68 -11.14 -1.70
N THR A 63 3.77 -11.92 -0.61
CA THR A 63 2.63 -12.66 -0.07
C THR A 63 1.54 -11.73 0.46
N ILE A 64 1.91 -10.65 1.15
CA ILE A 64 0.94 -9.63 1.60
C ILE A 64 0.25 -8.98 0.39
N ALA A 65 1.03 -8.54 -0.61
CA ALA A 65 0.50 -7.95 -1.84
C ALA A 65 -0.46 -8.87 -2.61
N TYR A 66 -0.25 -10.19 -2.56
CA TYR A 66 -1.15 -11.17 -3.18
C TYR A 66 -2.46 -11.39 -2.40
N ASN A 67 -2.45 -11.17 -1.09
CA ASN A 67 -3.62 -11.38 -0.21
C ASN A 67 -4.35 -10.08 0.15
N ALA A 68 -3.89 -8.94 -0.35
CA ALA A 68 -4.53 -7.63 -0.22
C ALA A 68 -5.39 -7.30 -1.45
#